data_AF-A0A352M3F3-F1
#
_entry.id   AF-A0A352M3F3-F1
#
_cell.length_a   1.000
_cell.length_b   1.000
_cell.length_c   1.000
_cell.angle_alpha   90.00
_cell.angle_beta   90.00
_cell.angle_gamma   90.00
#
_symmetry.space_group_name_H-M   'P 1'
#
loop_
_entity.id
_entity.type
_entity.pdbx_description
1 polymer ?
#
loop_
_entity_poly.entity_id
_entity_poly.type
_entity_poly.pdbx_seq_one_letter_code
_entity_poly.pdbx_strand_id
1 'polypeptide(L)'
;MIEFQKANHKSQLMLAEANISAAQARLDEALAGNREQQIEQANAALNKASIELEKLSKDYKRYTELSKSGSVTTQSLDTVKSQLLAAEQLKRSAEEQYNLIKEGARRETIAIMKAGVEQAKAQLKGAEALAFQARKAECDLESLKREIEVKKSDVDLISNKLSDSILSAPEDGIIIEKISETSEVVGTASSVAILANLKDVWVRGYIPEEDMGKIKIGHKAQIISDSYPDKTYNGYVSYISPEAEFTPKNVQTKRERVKLVYRVKINVDNSSQELKLGMPVDVKIIL
;
A
#
# COMPACT_ATOMS: atom_id res chain seq x y z
N MET A 1 -11.45 12.77 -1.39
CA MET A 1 -11.45 13.28 -2.78
C MET A 1 -11.11 12.21 -3.81
N ILE A 2 -10.02 11.45 -3.61
CA ILE A 2 -9.56 10.42 -4.57
C ILE A 2 -10.50 9.21 -4.64
N GLU A 3 -11.00 8.70 -3.50
CA GLU A 3 -11.99 7.62 -3.50
C GLU A 3 -13.29 8.03 -4.23
N PHE A 4 -13.70 9.28 -4.10
CA PHE A 4 -14.85 9.83 -4.83
C PHE A 4 -14.57 9.89 -6.34
N GLN A 5 -13.39 10.35 -6.74
CA GLN A 5 -12.97 10.34 -8.16
C GLN A 5 -12.93 8.91 -8.72
N LYS A 6 -12.41 7.95 -7.96
CA LYS A 6 -12.38 6.52 -8.33
C LYS A 6 -13.77 5.93 -8.52
N ALA A 7 -14.67 6.18 -7.57
CA ALA A 7 -16.07 5.75 -7.69
C ALA A 7 -16.74 6.39 -8.93
N ASN A 8 -16.47 7.67 -9.19
CA ASN A 8 -16.98 8.38 -10.36
C ASN A 8 -16.45 7.79 -11.68
N HIS A 9 -15.14 7.54 -11.81
CA HIS A 9 -14.55 6.93 -13.00
C HIS A 9 -15.03 5.49 -13.22
N LYS A 10 -15.19 4.71 -12.15
CA LYS A 10 -15.78 3.37 -12.22
C LYS A 10 -17.24 3.43 -12.70
N SER A 11 -18.02 4.38 -12.18
CA SER A 11 -19.38 4.61 -12.65
C SER A 11 -19.42 5.02 -14.13
N GLN A 12 -18.49 5.86 -14.58
CA GLN A 12 -18.39 6.27 -15.98
C GLN A 12 -18.03 5.10 -16.91
N LEU A 13 -17.12 4.22 -16.50
CA LEU A 13 -16.81 2.97 -17.23
C LEU A 13 -18.05 2.09 -17.37
N MET A 14 -18.77 1.86 -16.26
CA MET A 14 -19.99 1.06 -16.27
C MET A 14 -21.08 1.65 -17.17
N LEU A 15 -21.24 2.99 -17.18
CA LEU A 15 -22.16 3.68 -18.08
C LEU A 15 -21.73 3.52 -19.56
N ALA A 16 -20.44 3.62 -19.86
CA ALA A 16 -19.93 3.45 -21.22
C ALA A 16 -20.09 2.01 -21.73
N GLU A 17 -19.83 1.00 -20.89
CA GLU A 17 -20.07 -0.41 -21.20
C GLU A 17 -21.57 -0.69 -21.45
N ALA A 18 -22.44 -0.14 -20.60
CA ALA A 18 -23.89 -0.24 -20.78
C ALA A 18 -24.34 0.41 -22.11
N ASN A 19 -23.75 1.55 -22.49
CA ASN A 19 -24.04 2.21 -23.76
C ASN A 19 -23.61 1.38 -24.96
N ILE A 20 -22.46 0.69 -24.90
CA ILE A 20 -22.03 -0.26 -25.95
C ILE A 20 -23.03 -1.39 -26.05
N SER A 21 -23.41 -2.01 -24.93
CA SER A 21 -24.37 -3.11 -24.92
C SER A 21 -25.72 -2.69 -25.53
N ALA A 22 -26.21 -1.50 -25.17
CA ALA A 22 -27.45 -0.95 -25.74
C ALA A 22 -27.32 -0.65 -27.25
N ALA A 23 -26.18 -0.11 -27.70
CA ALA A 23 -25.94 0.15 -29.12
C ALA A 23 -25.81 -1.15 -29.93
N GLN A 24 -25.16 -2.17 -29.36
CA GLN A 24 -25.00 -3.49 -29.95
C GLN A 24 -26.36 -4.17 -30.11
N ALA A 25 -27.20 -4.14 -29.06
CA ALA A 25 -28.56 -4.70 -29.11
C ALA A 25 -29.41 -4.07 -30.23
N ARG A 26 -29.30 -2.74 -30.44
CA ARG A 26 -29.99 -2.06 -31.55
C ARG A 26 -29.47 -2.46 -32.92
N LEU A 27 -28.16 -2.70 -33.04
CA LEU A 27 -27.56 -3.21 -34.28
C LEU A 27 -28.03 -4.65 -34.55
N ASP A 28 -28.07 -5.49 -33.53
CA ASP A 28 -28.51 -6.89 -33.64
C ASP A 28 -29.99 -6.96 -34.00
N GLU A 29 -30.84 -6.10 -33.44
CA GLU A 29 -32.24 -5.95 -33.83
C GLU A 29 -32.38 -5.54 -35.30
N ALA A 30 -31.57 -4.57 -35.76
CA ALA A 30 -31.57 -4.15 -37.16
C ALA A 30 -31.07 -5.25 -38.11
N LEU A 31 -30.12 -6.08 -37.68
CA LEU A 31 -29.59 -7.21 -38.46
C LEU A 31 -30.54 -8.41 -38.49
N ALA A 32 -31.25 -8.68 -37.39
CA ALA A 32 -32.26 -9.73 -37.30
C ALA A 32 -33.46 -9.43 -38.23
N GLY A 33 -33.71 -8.15 -38.52
CA GLY A 33 -34.73 -7.75 -39.48
C GLY A 33 -36.14 -8.00 -38.97
N ASN A 34 -37.09 -8.19 -39.90
CA ASN A 34 -38.48 -8.45 -39.55
C ASN A 34 -38.65 -9.86 -39.00
N ARG A 35 -39.62 -10.02 -38.08
CA ARG A 35 -39.87 -11.31 -37.44
C ARG A 35 -40.36 -12.32 -38.47
N GLU A 36 -39.98 -13.59 -38.29
CA GLU A 36 -40.38 -14.67 -39.19
C GLU A 36 -41.91 -14.76 -39.34
N GLN A 37 -42.67 -14.54 -38.26
CA GLN A 37 -44.13 -14.52 -38.31
C GLN A 37 -44.69 -13.42 -39.24
N GLN A 38 -44.00 -12.27 -39.34
CA GLN A 38 -44.40 -11.18 -40.24
C GLN A 38 -44.11 -11.54 -41.70
N ILE A 39 -42.97 -12.20 -41.95
CA ILE A 39 -42.60 -12.70 -43.28
C ILE A 39 -43.60 -13.76 -43.74
N GLU A 40 -43.97 -14.69 -42.86
CA GLU A 40 -44.99 -15.71 -43.15
C GLU A 40 -46.36 -15.10 -43.41
N GLN A 41 -46.79 -14.10 -42.63
CA GLN A 41 -48.06 -13.41 -42.86
C GLN A 41 -48.10 -12.73 -44.24
N ALA A 42 -47.02 -12.06 -44.63
CA ALA A 42 -46.90 -11.44 -45.94
C ALA A 42 -46.85 -12.49 -47.07
N ASN A 43 -46.15 -13.60 -46.86
CA ASN A 43 -46.13 -14.74 -47.79
C ASN A 43 -47.52 -15.38 -47.94
N ALA A 44 -48.27 -15.54 -46.85
CA ALA A 44 -49.64 -16.04 -46.87
C ALA A 44 -50.58 -15.11 -47.64
N ALA A 45 -50.41 -13.79 -47.48
CA ALA A 45 -51.16 -12.78 -48.25
C ALA A 45 -50.83 -12.85 -49.76
N LEU A 46 -49.55 -12.99 -50.13
CA LEU A 46 -49.11 -13.18 -51.51
C LEU A 46 -49.66 -14.47 -52.11
N ASN A 47 -49.64 -15.57 -51.35
CA ASN A 47 -50.20 -16.85 -51.77
C ASN A 47 -51.72 -16.74 -52.01
N LYS A 48 -52.45 -16.08 -51.09
CA LYS A 48 -53.88 -15.82 -51.27
C LYS A 48 -54.18 -15.03 -52.54
N ALA A 49 -53.45 -13.94 -52.78
CA ALA A 49 -53.60 -13.13 -53.98
C ALA A 49 -53.24 -13.89 -55.27
N SER A 50 -52.22 -14.76 -55.20
CA SER A 50 -51.81 -15.61 -56.32
C SER A 50 -52.87 -16.66 -56.67
N ILE A 51 -53.49 -17.30 -55.67
CA ILE A 51 -54.59 -18.25 -55.85
C ILE A 51 -55.81 -17.56 -56.48
N GLU A 52 -56.13 -16.36 -56.03
CA GLU A 52 -57.28 -15.59 -56.54
C GLU A 52 -57.07 -15.15 -58.00
N LEU A 53 -55.86 -14.71 -58.35
CA LEU A 53 -55.46 -14.45 -59.72
C LEU A 53 -55.54 -15.71 -60.60
N GLU A 54 -55.06 -16.86 -60.10
CA GLU A 54 -55.11 -18.11 -60.85
C GLU A 54 -56.56 -18.52 -61.16
N LYS A 55 -57.45 -18.41 -60.16
CA LYS A 55 -58.88 -18.67 -60.31
C LYS A 55 -59.50 -17.76 -61.38
N LEU A 56 -59.29 -16.45 -61.26
CA LEU A 56 -59.84 -15.46 -62.20
C LEU A 56 -59.24 -15.61 -63.62
N SER A 57 -58.00 -16.06 -63.74
CA SER A 57 -57.38 -16.34 -65.04
C SER A 57 -58.02 -17.53 -65.74
N LYS A 58 -58.37 -18.59 -64.99
CA LYS A 58 -59.10 -19.76 -65.48
C LYS A 58 -60.52 -19.38 -65.87
N ASP A 59 -61.19 -18.57 -65.04
CA ASP A 59 -62.52 -18.03 -65.33
C ASP A 59 -62.50 -17.18 -66.60
N TYR A 60 -61.55 -16.26 -66.75
CA TYR A 60 -61.39 -15.46 -67.97
C TYR A 60 -61.22 -16.34 -69.21
N LYS A 61 -60.34 -17.34 -69.18
CA LYS A 61 -60.15 -18.29 -70.29
C LYS A 61 -61.47 -19.00 -70.65
N ARG A 62 -62.18 -19.54 -69.66
CA ARG A 62 -63.47 -20.21 -69.86
C ARG A 62 -64.52 -19.27 -70.45
N TYR A 63 -64.62 -18.04 -69.95
CA TYR A 63 -65.56 -17.03 -70.47
C TYR A 63 -65.19 -16.57 -71.89
N THR A 64 -63.90 -16.49 -72.25
CA THR A 64 -63.48 -16.20 -73.63
C THR A 64 -63.84 -17.30 -74.61
N GLU A 65 -63.77 -18.58 -74.20
CA GLU A 65 -64.22 -19.72 -75.01
C GLU A 65 -65.74 -19.73 -75.20
N LEU A 66 -66.50 -19.52 -74.14
CA LEU A 66 -67.97 -19.47 -74.17
C LEU A 66 -68.52 -18.24 -74.92
N SER A 67 -67.78 -17.13 -74.96
CA SER A 67 -68.12 -15.97 -75.78
C SER A 67 -67.92 -16.25 -77.27
N LYS A 68 -66.87 -17.00 -77.65
CA LYS A 68 -66.66 -17.45 -79.04
C LYS A 68 -67.77 -18.38 -79.53
N SER A 69 -68.36 -19.19 -78.65
CA SER A 69 -69.53 -20.02 -78.96
C SER A 69 -70.87 -19.28 -78.88
N GLY A 70 -70.87 -17.95 -78.66
CA GLY A 70 -72.07 -17.11 -78.62
C GLY A 70 -72.93 -17.26 -77.36
N SER A 71 -72.44 -17.96 -76.32
CA SER A 71 -73.22 -18.35 -75.14
C SER A 71 -73.17 -17.34 -74.00
N VAL A 72 -72.40 -16.24 -74.13
CA VAL A 72 -72.19 -15.24 -73.08
C VAL A 72 -72.14 -13.83 -73.66
N THR A 73 -72.70 -12.86 -72.93
CA THR A 73 -72.71 -11.43 -73.27
C THR A 73 -71.34 -10.77 -73.10
N THR A 74 -71.04 -9.77 -73.94
CA THR A 74 -69.80 -8.96 -73.88
C THR A 74 -69.59 -8.30 -72.51
N GLN A 75 -70.67 -7.82 -71.88
CA GLN A 75 -70.65 -7.21 -70.53
C GLN A 75 -70.07 -8.16 -69.45
N SER A 76 -70.39 -9.45 -69.50
CA SER A 76 -69.88 -10.43 -68.54
C SER A 76 -68.39 -10.69 -68.74
N LEU A 77 -67.95 -10.71 -70.00
CA LEU A 77 -66.53 -10.88 -70.35
C LEU A 77 -65.71 -9.67 -69.88
N ASP A 78 -66.20 -8.45 -70.10
CA ASP A 78 -65.55 -7.22 -69.62
C ASP A 78 -65.49 -7.14 -68.09
N THR A 79 -66.50 -7.67 -67.41
CA THR A 79 -66.52 -7.76 -65.94
C THR A 79 -65.42 -8.69 -65.43
N VAL A 80 -65.31 -9.91 -65.99
CA VAL A 80 -64.26 -10.88 -65.60
C VAL A 80 -62.87 -10.35 -65.97
N LYS A 81 -62.73 -9.68 -67.11
CA LYS A 81 -61.48 -9.01 -67.51
C LYS A 81 -61.07 -7.94 -66.50
N SER A 82 -62.01 -7.12 -66.05
CA SER A 82 -61.77 -6.08 -65.03
C SER A 82 -61.39 -6.69 -63.68
N GLN A 83 -62.03 -7.79 -63.28
CA GLN A 83 -61.67 -8.54 -62.07
C GLN A 83 -60.28 -9.17 -62.14
N LEU A 84 -59.91 -9.74 -63.30
CA LEU A 84 -58.57 -10.29 -63.51
C LEU A 84 -57.50 -9.21 -63.37
N LEU A 85 -57.69 -8.05 -64.02
CA LEU A 85 -56.79 -6.91 -63.89
C LEU A 85 -56.66 -6.45 -62.43
N ALA A 86 -57.77 -6.39 -61.69
CA ALA A 86 -57.74 -6.04 -60.27
C ALA A 86 -56.94 -7.07 -59.45
N ALA A 87 -57.08 -8.36 -59.73
CA ALA A 87 -56.33 -9.42 -59.07
C ALA A 87 -54.83 -9.39 -59.41
N GLU A 88 -54.45 -9.02 -60.64
CA GLU A 88 -53.06 -8.80 -61.03
C GLU A 88 -52.42 -7.66 -60.22
N GLN A 89 -53.12 -6.54 -60.05
CA GLN A 89 -52.63 -5.43 -59.23
C GLN A 89 -52.51 -5.82 -57.75
N LEU A 90 -53.48 -6.58 -57.23
CA LEU A 90 -53.44 -7.10 -55.86
C LEU A 90 -52.26 -8.03 -55.62
N LYS A 91 -52.00 -8.98 -56.53
CA LYS A 91 -50.84 -9.87 -56.43
C LYS A 91 -49.54 -9.06 -56.44
N ARG A 92 -49.40 -8.12 -57.37
CA ARG A 92 -48.21 -7.27 -57.49
C ARG A 92 -47.97 -6.46 -56.21
N SER A 93 -49.02 -5.85 -55.67
CA SER A 93 -48.95 -5.12 -54.39
C SER A 93 -48.54 -6.03 -53.22
N ALA A 94 -49.10 -7.24 -53.13
CA ALA A 94 -48.72 -8.21 -52.10
C ALA A 94 -47.27 -8.70 -52.25
N GLU A 95 -46.78 -8.85 -53.48
CA GLU A 95 -45.41 -9.27 -53.79
C GLU A 95 -44.40 -8.18 -53.41
N GLU A 96 -44.69 -6.92 -53.75
CA GLU A 96 -43.89 -5.76 -53.34
C GLU A 96 -43.84 -5.64 -51.81
N GLN A 97 -44.97 -5.87 -51.12
CA GLN A 97 -45.02 -5.82 -49.66
C GLN A 97 -44.26 -6.97 -49.00
N TYR A 98 -44.34 -8.20 -49.56
CA TYR A 98 -43.53 -9.33 -49.11
C TYR A 98 -42.03 -9.07 -49.29
N ASN A 99 -41.64 -8.54 -50.45
CA ASN A 99 -40.23 -8.23 -50.74
C ASN A 99 -39.68 -7.13 -49.81
N LEU A 100 -40.46 -6.08 -49.54
CA LEU A 100 -40.10 -5.03 -48.57
C LEU A 100 -39.88 -5.61 -47.16
N ILE A 101 -40.78 -6.49 -46.71
CA ILE A 101 -40.68 -7.12 -45.40
C ILE A 101 -39.48 -8.09 -45.35
N LYS A 102 -39.20 -8.79 -46.45
CA LYS A 102 -38.07 -9.72 -46.55
C LYS A 102 -36.71 -9.02 -46.63
N GLU A 103 -36.61 -7.86 -47.27
CA GLU A 103 -35.37 -7.07 -47.31
C GLU A 103 -34.97 -6.51 -45.94
N GLY A 104 -35.94 -6.30 -45.04
CA GLY A 104 -35.67 -5.91 -43.66
C GLY A 104 -35.07 -4.50 -43.55
N ALA A 105 -34.10 -4.32 -42.66
CA ALA A 105 -33.48 -3.01 -42.43
C ALA A 105 -32.58 -2.61 -43.61
N ARG A 106 -32.69 -1.34 -44.01
CA ARG A 106 -31.88 -0.78 -45.09
C ARG A 106 -30.39 -0.75 -44.73
N ARG A 107 -29.52 -0.84 -45.73
CA ARG A 107 -28.05 -0.79 -45.54
C ARG A 107 -27.61 0.48 -44.81
N GLU A 108 -28.25 1.61 -45.10
CA GLU A 108 -28.02 2.89 -44.46
C GLU A 108 -28.35 2.83 -42.97
N THR A 109 -29.44 2.16 -42.60
CA THR A 109 -29.83 1.96 -41.19
C THR A 109 -28.80 1.13 -40.46
N ILE A 110 -28.34 0.02 -41.04
CA ILE A 110 -27.28 -0.82 -40.46
C ILE A 110 -25.98 -0.02 -40.30
N ALA A 111 -25.63 0.82 -41.28
CA ALA A 111 -24.45 1.68 -41.20
C ALA A 111 -24.54 2.71 -40.07
N ILE A 112 -25.71 3.34 -39.88
CA ILE A 112 -25.96 4.26 -38.75
C ILE A 112 -25.83 3.53 -37.42
N MET A 113 -26.41 2.33 -37.29
CA MET A 113 -26.32 1.54 -36.05
C MET A 113 -24.88 1.11 -35.76
N LYS A 114 -24.12 0.69 -36.78
CA LYS A 114 -22.68 0.39 -36.65
C LYS A 114 -21.88 1.61 -36.21
N ALA A 115 -22.16 2.79 -36.80
CA ALA A 115 -21.52 4.03 -36.38
C ALA A 115 -21.86 4.37 -34.92
N GLY A 116 -23.09 4.08 -34.47
CA GLY A 116 -23.50 4.21 -33.07
C GLY A 116 -22.70 3.29 -32.12
N VAL A 117 -22.45 2.03 -32.52
CA VAL A 117 -21.59 1.11 -31.75
C VAL A 117 -20.16 1.63 -31.67
N GLU A 118 -19.59 2.11 -32.78
CA GLU A 118 -18.24 2.67 -32.79
C GLU A 118 -18.12 3.95 -31.95
N GLN A 119 -19.16 4.81 -31.97
CA GLN A 119 -19.24 5.96 -31.09
C GLN A 119 -19.25 5.55 -29.60
N ALA A 120 -20.04 4.53 -29.24
CA ALA A 120 -20.09 4.02 -27.87
C ALA A 120 -18.73 3.41 -27.43
N LYS A 121 -18.05 2.69 -28.33
CA LYS A 121 -16.68 2.19 -28.08
C LYS A 121 -15.67 3.32 -27.89
N ALA A 122 -15.78 4.40 -28.68
CA ALA A 122 -14.92 5.57 -28.50
C ALA A 122 -15.15 6.23 -27.13
N GLN A 123 -16.40 6.30 -26.65
CA GLN A 123 -16.72 6.77 -25.30
C GLN A 123 -16.10 5.89 -24.21
N LEU A 124 -16.13 4.55 -24.38
CA LEU A 124 -15.45 3.62 -23.45
C LEU A 124 -13.96 3.88 -23.39
N LYS A 125 -13.27 3.99 -24.53
CA LYS A 125 -11.83 4.31 -24.57
C LYS A 125 -11.53 5.64 -23.87
N GLY A 126 -12.40 6.63 -24.02
CA GLY A 126 -12.29 7.90 -23.29
C GLY A 126 -12.42 7.72 -21.77
N ALA A 127 -13.38 6.93 -21.32
CA ALA A 127 -13.56 6.62 -19.90
C ALA A 127 -12.39 5.80 -19.32
N GLU A 128 -11.86 4.85 -20.07
CA GLU A 128 -10.66 4.07 -19.70
C GLU A 128 -9.43 4.96 -19.55
N ALA A 129 -9.23 5.93 -20.46
CA ALA A 129 -8.13 6.88 -20.37
C ALA A 129 -8.23 7.74 -19.10
N LEU A 130 -9.43 8.20 -18.74
CA LEU A 130 -9.67 8.94 -17.49
C LEU A 130 -9.39 8.06 -16.26
N ALA A 131 -9.84 6.81 -16.26
CA ALA A 131 -9.57 5.86 -15.17
C ALA A 131 -8.06 5.56 -15.04
N PHE A 132 -7.35 5.45 -16.16
CA PHE A 132 -5.90 5.26 -16.18
C PHE A 132 -5.16 6.48 -15.61
N GLN A 133 -5.57 7.69 -15.98
CA GLN A 133 -5.01 8.92 -15.41
C GLN A 133 -5.22 9.00 -13.90
N ALA A 134 -6.41 8.63 -13.40
CA ALA A 134 -6.69 8.57 -11.98
C ALA A 134 -5.80 7.57 -11.25
N ARG A 135 -5.62 6.37 -11.82
CA ARG A 135 -4.70 5.35 -11.26
C ARG A 135 -3.25 5.83 -11.23
N LYS A 136 -2.80 6.54 -12.26
CA LYS A 136 -1.46 7.13 -12.28
C LYS A 136 -1.30 8.17 -11.16
N ALA A 137 -2.28 9.05 -10.97
CA ALA A 137 -2.27 10.03 -9.89
C ALA A 137 -2.23 9.37 -8.50
N GLU A 138 -2.87 8.21 -8.31
CA GLU A 138 -2.77 7.42 -7.07
C GLU A 138 -1.32 6.92 -6.84
N CYS A 139 -0.69 6.35 -7.87
CA CYS A 139 0.70 5.89 -7.78
C CYS A 139 1.66 7.04 -7.48
N ASP A 140 1.46 8.20 -8.10
CA ASP A 140 2.27 9.40 -7.86
C ASP A 140 2.09 9.93 -6.42
N LEU A 141 0.89 9.81 -5.85
CA LEU A 141 0.64 10.19 -4.46
C LEU A 141 1.35 9.22 -3.49
N GLU A 142 1.31 7.93 -3.80
CA GLU A 142 2.00 6.95 -2.97
C GLU A 142 3.53 7.13 -3.00
N SER A 143 4.11 7.44 -4.16
CA SER A 143 5.54 7.75 -4.27
C SER A 143 5.90 9.04 -3.51
N LEU A 144 5.09 10.10 -3.61
CA LEU A 144 5.27 11.34 -2.85
C LEU A 144 5.16 11.11 -1.33
N LYS A 145 4.24 10.27 -0.88
CA LYS A 145 4.13 9.90 0.54
C LYS A 145 5.40 9.22 1.05
N ARG A 146 5.94 8.28 0.26
CA ARG A 146 7.20 7.61 0.59
C ARG A 146 8.36 8.60 0.61
N GLU A 147 8.39 9.56 -0.31
CA GLU A 147 9.39 10.62 -0.31
C GLU A 147 9.30 11.50 0.95
N ILE A 148 8.10 11.88 1.37
CA ILE A 148 7.87 12.60 2.64
C ILE A 148 8.37 11.78 3.84
N GLU A 149 8.14 10.47 3.86
CA GLU A 149 8.60 9.58 4.93
C GLU A 149 10.12 9.49 5.01
N VAL A 150 10.79 9.37 3.86
CA VAL A 150 12.26 9.43 3.77
C VAL A 150 12.76 10.79 4.28
N LYS A 151 12.14 11.89 3.85
CA LYS A 151 12.53 13.23 4.29
C LYS A 151 12.29 13.47 5.78
N LYS A 152 11.25 12.89 6.37
CA LYS A 152 11.06 12.91 7.83
C LYS A 152 12.18 12.16 8.55
N SER A 153 12.57 11.00 8.05
CA SER A 153 13.69 10.24 8.60
C SER A 153 15.01 11.04 8.52
N ASP A 154 15.22 11.80 7.44
CA ASP A 154 16.36 12.71 7.33
C ASP A 154 16.33 13.81 8.42
N VAL A 155 15.15 14.37 8.69
CA VAL A 155 14.95 15.36 9.76
C VAL A 155 15.24 14.74 11.12
N ASP A 156 14.75 13.53 11.40
CA ASP A 156 14.97 12.82 12.66
C ASP A 156 16.48 12.52 12.88
N LEU A 157 17.19 12.14 11.81
CA LEU A 157 18.64 11.95 11.86
C LEU A 157 19.37 13.25 12.22
N ILE A 158 18.97 14.37 11.60
CA ILE A 158 19.57 15.69 11.89
C ILE A 158 19.23 16.14 13.31
N SER A 159 18.00 15.91 13.79
CA SER A 159 17.64 16.25 15.17
C SER A 159 18.41 15.45 16.19
N ASN A 160 18.67 14.16 15.93
CA ASN A 160 19.51 13.34 16.80
C ASN A 160 20.95 13.86 16.83
N LYS A 161 21.54 14.19 15.68
CA LYS A 161 22.88 14.80 15.62
C LYS A 161 22.96 16.13 16.34
N LEU A 162 21.90 16.94 16.28
CA LEU A 162 21.82 18.21 17.01
C LEU A 162 21.73 17.96 18.52
N SER A 163 20.95 16.97 18.96
CA SER A 163 20.88 16.55 20.36
C SER A 163 22.25 16.05 20.86
N ASP A 164 22.95 15.25 20.06
CA ASP A 164 24.30 14.74 20.37
C ASP A 164 25.36 15.85 20.45
N SER A 165 25.07 17.04 19.89
CA SER A 165 25.96 18.21 20.00
C SER A 165 25.90 18.86 21.39
N ILE A 166 24.92 18.50 22.22
CA ILE A 166 24.79 18.97 23.59
C ILE A 166 25.12 17.81 24.54
N LEU A 167 26.38 17.75 24.97
CA LEU A 167 26.80 16.77 25.95
C LEU A 167 26.29 17.15 27.34
N SER A 168 25.38 16.33 27.90
CA SER A 168 24.87 16.47 29.25
C SER A 168 25.50 15.44 30.18
N ALA A 169 25.69 15.78 31.47
CA ALA A 169 26.18 14.84 32.46
C ALA A 169 25.11 13.75 32.73
N PRO A 170 25.46 12.45 32.65
CA PRO A 170 24.48 11.38 32.86
C PRO A 170 24.03 11.25 34.32
N GLU A 171 24.88 11.66 35.28
CA GLU A 171 24.61 11.64 36.72
C GLU A 171 25.30 12.83 37.40
N ASP A 172 24.91 13.11 38.65
CA ASP A 172 25.62 14.08 39.49
C ASP A 172 27.05 13.58 39.80
N GLY A 173 28.04 14.46 39.69
CA GLY A 173 29.42 14.12 40.00
C GLY A 173 30.37 15.30 39.94
N ILE A 174 31.66 15.03 40.13
CA ILE A 174 32.73 16.04 39.98
C ILE A 174 33.61 15.68 38.79
N ILE A 175 33.93 16.66 37.96
CA ILE A 175 34.87 16.50 36.85
C ILE A 175 36.28 16.33 37.44
N ILE A 176 36.88 15.16 37.23
CA ILE A 176 38.24 14.82 37.67
C ILE A 176 39.25 15.43 36.72
N GLU A 177 38.98 15.28 35.43
CA GLU A 177 39.88 15.67 34.35
C GLU A 177 39.03 16.15 33.17
N LYS A 178 39.45 17.28 32.59
CA LYS A 178 38.93 17.78 31.33
C LYS A 178 39.92 17.36 30.25
N ILE A 179 39.47 16.55 29.29
CA ILE A 179 40.33 15.94 28.26
C ILE A 179 40.39 16.82 27.00
N SER A 180 39.33 17.58 26.71
CA SER A 180 39.27 18.43 25.53
C SER A 180 38.96 19.89 25.88
N GLU A 181 39.55 20.82 25.13
CA GLU A 181 39.47 22.25 25.36
C GLU A 181 38.41 22.96 24.51
N THR A 182 38.07 24.18 24.93
CA THR A 182 37.18 25.03 24.14
C THR A 182 37.77 25.32 22.76
N SER A 183 36.94 25.26 21.72
CA SER A 183 37.34 25.45 20.31
C SER A 183 38.17 24.33 19.70
N GLU A 184 38.33 23.21 20.40
CA GLU A 184 38.89 21.97 19.84
C GLU A 184 37.81 21.17 19.07
N VAL A 185 38.20 20.48 18.01
CA VAL A 185 37.31 19.60 17.25
C VAL A 185 37.43 18.18 17.80
N VAL A 186 36.37 17.70 18.44
CA VAL A 186 36.29 16.34 18.97
C VAL A 186 35.65 15.39 17.95
N GLY A 187 36.25 14.22 17.75
CA GLY A 187 35.66 13.16 16.92
C GLY A 187 34.57 12.40 17.66
N THR A 188 33.69 11.71 16.93
CA THR A 188 32.69 10.81 17.52
C THR A 188 33.33 9.79 18.46
N ALA A 189 32.72 9.57 19.63
CA ALA A 189 33.21 8.68 20.69
C ALA A 189 34.51 9.11 21.40
N SER A 190 34.97 10.36 21.20
CA SER A 190 36.07 10.91 21.99
C SER A 190 35.59 11.30 23.39
N SER A 191 36.41 11.03 24.41
CA SER A 191 36.12 11.46 25.78
C SER A 191 36.45 12.95 25.95
N VAL A 192 35.49 13.73 26.43
CA VAL A 192 35.65 15.19 26.63
C VAL A 192 36.02 15.51 28.09
N ALA A 193 35.52 14.73 29.04
CA ALA A 193 35.79 14.86 30.46
C ALA A 193 35.61 13.52 31.19
N ILE A 194 36.30 13.35 32.31
CA ILE A 194 36.12 12.23 33.23
C ILE A 194 35.30 12.72 34.42
N LEU A 195 34.14 12.12 34.64
CA LEU A 195 33.25 12.40 35.76
C LEU A 195 33.41 11.33 36.85
N ALA A 196 33.69 11.74 38.08
CA ALA A 196 33.61 10.87 39.26
C ALA A 196 32.24 11.00 39.92
N ASN A 197 31.56 9.86 40.09
CA ASN A 197 30.43 9.75 41.01
C ASN A 197 30.99 9.60 42.45
N LEU A 198 30.60 10.51 43.34
CA LEU A 198 31.03 10.53 44.74
C LEU A 198 30.05 9.84 45.71
N LYS A 199 28.92 9.31 45.21
CA LYS A 199 27.96 8.55 46.02
C LYS A 199 28.53 7.17 46.37
N ASP A 200 29.18 6.50 45.42
CA ASP A 200 29.75 5.15 45.61
C ASP A 200 31.28 5.18 45.68
N VAL A 201 31.81 5.59 46.84
CA VAL A 201 33.26 5.59 47.08
C VAL A 201 33.71 4.28 47.72
N TRP A 202 34.83 3.77 47.23
CA TRP A 202 35.46 2.57 47.77
C TRP A 202 36.96 2.77 47.97
N VAL A 203 37.49 2.10 48.99
CA VAL A 203 38.91 2.10 49.32
C VAL A 203 39.56 0.87 48.71
N ARG A 204 40.70 1.09 48.05
CA ARG A 204 41.58 0.02 47.57
C ARG A 204 42.57 -0.34 48.67
N GLY A 205 42.38 -1.49 49.31
CA GLY A 205 43.29 -2.03 50.31
C GLY A 205 44.07 -3.25 49.80
N TYR A 206 45.18 -3.56 50.47
CA TYR A 206 45.97 -4.77 50.23
C TYR A 206 46.14 -5.54 51.54
N ILE A 207 45.76 -6.81 51.54
CA ILE A 207 45.80 -7.68 52.72
C ILE A 207 46.85 -8.77 52.50
N PRO A 208 47.75 -9.02 53.47
CA PRO A 208 48.67 -10.15 53.41
C PRO A 208 47.93 -11.49 53.32
N GLU A 209 48.48 -12.45 52.55
CA GLU A 209 47.95 -13.81 52.43
C GLU A 209 47.67 -14.48 53.80
N GLU A 210 48.55 -14.27 54.79
CA GLU A 210 48.43 -14.84 56.14
C GLU A 210 47.11 -14.44 56.85
N ASP A 211 46.57 -13.26 56.55
CA ASP A 211 45.34 -12.73 57.15
C ASP A 211 44.11 -12.91 56.26
N MET A 212 44.29 -13.35 55.01
CA MET A 212 43.21 -13.61 54.05
C MET A 212 42.19 -14.63 54.58
N GLY A 213 42.66 -15.63 55.34
CA GLY A 213 41.78 -16.65 55.95
C GLY A 213 40.84 -16.12 57.04
N LYS A 214 41.09 -14.93 57.58
CA LYS A 214 40.29 -14.35 58.68
C LYS A 214 39.20 -13.40 58.18
N ILE A 215 39.25 -12.97 56.92
CA ILE A 215 38.42 -11.90 56.38
C ILE A 215 37.41 -12.45 55.39
N LYS A 216 36.16 -12.01 55.49
CA LYS A 216 35.09 -12.40 54.57
C LYS A 216 34.41 -11.17 53.98
N ILE A 217 33.85 -11.36 52.79
CA ILE A 217 32.98 -10.36 52.15
C ILE A 217 31.81 -10.07 53.10
N GLY A 218 31.51 -8.79 53.30
CA GLY A 218 30.48 -8.30 54.23
C GLY A 218 30.98 -7.92 55.63
N HIS A 219 32.26 -8.18 55.98
CA HIS A 219 32.81 -7.71 57.25
C HIS A 219 32.78 -6.19 57.33
N LYS A 220 32.43 -5.67 58.51
CA LYS A 220 32.43 -4.23 58.79
C LYS A 220 33.87 -3.71 58.86
N ALA A 221 34.10 -2.55 58.29
CA ALA A 221 35.39 -1.88 58.30
C ALA A 221 35.22 -0.43 58.78
N GLN A 222 36.22 0.05 59.50
CA GLN A 222 36.37 1.45 59.87
C GLN A 222 37.52 2.04 59.06
N ILE A 223 37.26 3.17 58.42
CA ILE A 223 38.21 3.88 57.58
C ILE A 223 38.58 5.18 58.29
N ILE A 224 39.87 5.41 58.44
CA ILE A 224 40.44 6.59 59.06
C ILE A 224 41.33 7.26 58.01
N SER A 225 41.21 8.57 57.86
CA SER A 225 42.05 9.34 56.96
C SER A 225 42.96 10.25 57.76
N ASP A 226 44.24 10.33 57.39
CA ASP A 226 45.19 11.26 57.99
C ASP A 226 44.74 12.73 57.87
N SER A 227 43.92 13.04 56.86
CA SER A 227 43.36 14.38 56.66
C SER A 227 42.25 14.73 57.64
N TYR A 228 41.62 13.74 58.28
CA TYR A 228 40.58 13.92 59.30
C TYR A 228 40.78 12.93 60.46
N PRO A 229 41.79 13.15 61.32
CA PRO A 229 42.16 12.19 62.38
C PRO A 229 41.03 11.88 63.38
N ASP A 230 40.10 12.81 63.58
CA ASP A 230 39.01 12.69 64.55
C ASP A 230 37.72 12.07 63.98
N LYS A 231 37.72 11.68 62.69
CA LYS A 231 36.55 11.12 62.01
C LYS A 231 36.81 9.69 61.56
N THR A 232 35.85 8.81 61.84
CA THR A 232 35.85 7.43 61.37
C THR A 232 34.67 7.20 60.45
N TYR A 233 34.95 6.68 59.26
CA TYR A 233 33.93 6.34 58.27
C TYR A 233 33.64 4.85 58.36
N ASN A 234 32.35 4.51 58.32
CA ASN A 234 31.92 3.12 58.33
C ASN A 234 31.87 2.59 56.90
N GLY A 235 32.30 1.34 56.75
CA GLY A 235 32.30 0.65 55.48
C GLY A 235 32.16 -0.85 55.65
N TYR A 236 32.19 -1.56 54.54
CA TYR A 236 32.18 -3.02 54.52
C TYR A 236 33.01 -3.57 53.37
N VAL A 237 33.58 -4.76 53.56
CA VAL A 237 34.34 -5.45 52.51
C VAL A 237 33.37 -5.89 51.42
N SER A 238 33.41 -5.24 50.26
CA SER A 238 32.50 -5.51 49.14
C SER A 238 33.07 -6.53 48.17
N TYR A 239 34.39 -6.58 48.02
CA TYR A 239 35.05 -7.50 47.10
C TYR A 239 36.46 -7.86 47.58
N ILE A 240 36.85 -9.12 47.37
CA ILE A 240 38.21 -9.60 47.58
C ILE A 240 38.68 -10.25 46.28
N SER A 241 39.84 -9.82 45.78
CA SER A 241 40.43 -10.39 44.56
C SER A 241 40.81 -11.86 44.79
N PRO A 242 40.50 -12.77 43.86
CA PRO A 242 40.97 -14.15 43.91
C PRO A 242 42.45 -14.29 43.51
N GLU A 243 43.01 -13.28 42.87
CA GLU A 243 44.41 -13.26 42.41
C GLU A 243 45.30 -12.51 43.41
N ALA A 244 46.44 -13.11 43.73
CA ALA A 244 47.48 -12.49 44.55
C ALA A 244 48.35 -11.55 43.70
N GLU A 245 48.60 -10.35 44.19
CA GLU A 245 49.50 -9.36 43.62
C GLU A 245 50.81 -9.31 44.44
N PHE A 246 51.95 -9.07 43.79
CA PHE A 246 53.20 -8.80 44.51
C PHE A 246 53.14 -7.40 45.12
N THR A 247 53.57 -7.25 46.38
CA THR A 247 53.63 -5.92 47.03
C THR A 247 54.43 -4.92 46.17
N PRO A 248 53.90 -3.73 45.82
CA PRO A 248 54.55 -2.77 44.92
C PRO A 248 55.84 -2.09 45.41
N LYS A 249 56.54 -2.61 46.43
CA LYS A 249 57.79 -2.00 46.90
C LYS A 249 58.98 -2.48 46.09
N ASN A 250 59.85 -1.55 45.68
CA ASN A 250 61.20 -1.86 45.25
C ASN A 250 62.00 -2.35 46.46
N VAL A 251 62.36 -3.64 46.51
CA VAL A 251 63.15 -4.23 47.60
C VAL A 251 64.39 -4.95 47.07
N GLN A 252 65.53 -4.68 47.71
CA GLN A 252 66.87 -5.11 47.30
C GLN A 252 67.34 -6.44 47.91
N THR A 253 66.55 -7.11 48.78
CA THR A 253 66.91 -8.42 49.34
C THR A 253 65.96 -9.56 48.94
N LYS A 254 66.49 -10.78 48.86
CA LYS A 254 65.76 -11.99 48.40
C LYS A 254 64.58 -12.38 49.31
N ARG A 255 64.62 -12.03 50.60
CA ARG A 255 63.53 -12.30 51.57
C ARG A 255 62.39 -11.28 51.51
N GLU A 256 62.63 -10.09 50.98
CA GLU A 256 61.63 -9.03 50.93
C GLU A 256 60.79 -9.05 49.65
N ARG A 257 61.23 -9.77 48.60
CA ARG A 257 60.61 -9.80 47.26
C ARG A 257 59.29 -10.59 47.17
N VAL A 258 58.93 -11.42 48.15
CA VAL A 258 57.79 -12.36 48.02
C VAL A 258 56.88 -12.29 49.23
N LYS A 259 56.13 -11.19 49.36
CA LYS A 259 54.89 -11.17 50.14
C LYS A 259 53.73 -11.07 49.17
N LEU A 260 52.90 -12.11 49.13
CA LEU A 260 51.66 -12.12 48.36
C LEU A 260 50.63 -11.28 49.10
N VAL A 261 50.04 -10.31 48.40
CA VAL A 261 48.93 -9.51 48.92
C VAL A 261 47.72 -9.65 48.04
N TYR A 262 46.55 -9.69 48.67
CA TYR A 262 45.27 -9.73 47.99
C TYR A 262 44.64 -8.36 48.02
N ARG A 263 44.20 -7.88 46.86
CA ARG A 263 43.48 -6.62 46.75
C ARG A 263 42.07 -6.78 47.31
N VAL A 264 41.68 -5.88 48.20
CA VAL A 264 40.31 -5.77 48.71
C VAL A 264 39.70 -4.43 48.32
N LYS A 265 38.40 -4.45 48.03
CA LYS A 265 37.59 -3.24 47.91
C LYS A 265 36.71 -3.15 49.15
N ILE A 266 36.77 -2.01 49.82
CA ILE A 266 35.90 -1.69 50.95
C ILE A 266 35.02 -0.54 50.52
N ASN A 267 33.71 -0.77 50.44
CA ASN A 267 32.76 0.31 50.19
C ASN A 267 32.67 1.17 51.45
N VAL A 268 32.64 2.49 51.27
CA VAL A 268 32.61 3.46 52.35
C VAL A 268 31.40 4.35 52.18
N ASP A 269 30.68 4.58 53.27
CA ASP A 269 29.64 5.63 53.29
C ASP A 269 30.34 7.00 53.31
N ASN A 270 30.29 7.69 52.15
CA ASN A 270 30.85 9.03 51.97
C ASN A 270 29.73 10.08 51.83
N SER A 271 28.67 9.95 52.63
CA SER A 271 27.53 10.90 52.66
C SER A 271 27.93 12.37 52.86
N SER A 272 29.03 12.63 53.60
CA SER A 272 29.56 13.99 53.81
C SER A 272 30.48 14.50 52.68
N GLN A 273 30.79 13.68 51.67
CA GLN A 273 31.72 13.99 50.56
C GLN A 273 33.13 14.46 51.00
N GLU A 274 33.56 14.08 52.21
CA GLU A 274 34.84 14.51 52.78
C GLU A 274 36.02 13.68 52.25
N LEU A 275 35.76 12.41 51.86
CA LEU A 275 36.76 11.54 51.23
C LEU A 275 36.84 11.80 49.73
N LYS A 276 38.04 12.12 49.24
CA LYS A 276 38.35 12.38 47.83
C LYS A 276 39.13 11.22 47.20
N LEU A 277 39.10 11.15 45.88
CA LEU A 277 39.86 10.16 45.13
C LEU A 277 41.37 10.34 45.37
N GLY A 278 42.07 9.23 45.58
CA GLY A 278 43.53 9.22 45.77
C GLY A 278 44.00 9.55 47.19
N MET A 279 43.10 9.84 48.14
CA MET A 279 43.51 10.07 49.53
C MET A 279 44.04 8.77 50.17
N PRO A 280 45.22 8.79 50.82
CA PRO A 280 45.66 7.69 51.64
C PRO A 280 44.73 7.56 52.85
N VAL A 281 44.35 6.33 53.15
CA VAL A 281 43.49 6.00 54.28
C VAL A 281 43.94 4.69 54.90
N ASP A 282 43.79 4.60 56.21
CA ASP A 282 43.98 3.39 56.97
C ASP A 282 42.64 2.69 57.17
N VAL A 283 42.64 1.37 56.96
CA VAL A 283 41.44 0.55 57.09
C VAL A 283 41.63 -0.42 58.24
N LYS A 284 40.73 -0.36 59.21
CA LYS A 284 40.62 -1.33 60.29
C LYS A 284 39.39 -2.20 60.08
N ILE A 285 39.60 -3.45 59.72
CA ILE A 285 38.52 -4.43 59.58
C ILE A 285 38.15 -4.95 60.97
N ILE A 286 36.86 -4.92 61.30
CA ILE A 286 36.33 -5.45 62.54
C ILE A 286 36.02 -6.93 62.29
N LEU A 287 36.83 -7.80 62.89
CA LEU A 287 36.73 -9.27 62.82
C LEU A 287 35.77 -9.84 63.86
#